data_AF-A0AA36G001-F1
#
_entry.id   AF-A0AA36G001-F1
#
_cell.length_a   1.000
_cell.length_b   1.000
_cell.length_c   1.000
_cell.angle_alpha   90.00
_cell.angle_beta   90.00
_cell.angle_gamma   90.00
#
_symmetry.space_group_name_H-M   'P 1'
#
loop_
_entity.id
_entity.type
_entity.pdbx_description
1 polymer ?
#
loop_
_entity_poly.entity_id
_entity_poly.type
_entity_poly.pdbx_seq_one_letter_code
_entity_poly.pdbx_strand_id
1 'polypeptide(L)'
;MRDVPIPLNAPWETHTVKRNIAPLKFYYDMQCEAAKVDSWYGPCWEPCLSMVSLTWNNISAPSVDPSPVLPFWDKMRYLLHGRFSMLCKEVRTTMLASPDPYNSTETVEWCWENFGLDWLIGEIRIRSCLSIYVRTASKYDDSRILYLPQVRWRITLDWVCLGDPHDHHAATPCSPSRLPHCATEHDSYRAFRSKCLDLSFCFDVDAADAYGDPKEAHSSKRPHMLLYANTFRCFEFLMNTLTLTNRPVKKGPLFGSPSRSKPQLSKHFR
;
A
#
# COMPACT_ATOMS: atom_id res chain seq x y z
N MET A 1 -3.92 -27.41 14.31
CA MET A 1 -3.27 -28.38 13.40
C MET A 1 -4.32 -28.98 12.49
N ARG A 2 -4.01 -29.18 11.21
CA ARG A 2 -4.89 -29.83 10.23
C ARG A 2 -4.29 -31.16 9.80
N ASP A 3 -5.15 -32.12 9.53
CA ASP A 3 -4.75 -33.40 8.95
C ASP A 3 -4.84 -33.26 7.42
N VAL A 4 -3.73 -33.51 6.71
CA VAL A 4 -3.67 -33.43 5.25
C VAL A 4 -3.25 -34.79 4.71
N PRO A 5 -4.09 -35.44 3.88
CA PRO A 5 -3.71 -36.66 3.18
C PRO A 5 -2.70 -36.33 2.09
N ILE A 6 -1.60 -37.09 2.05
CA ILE A 6 -0.58 -37.00 0.99
C ILE A 6 -0.75 -38.24 0.11
N PRO A 7 -1.41 -38.14 -1.05
CA PRO A 7 -1.48 -39.25 -1.97
C PRO A 7 -0.07 -39.51 -2.52
N LEU A 8 0.49 -40.66 -2.19
CA LEU A 8 1.75 -41.13 -2.76
C LEU A 8 1.42 -42.12 -3.88
N ASN A 9 2.29 -42.18 -4.90
CA ASN A 9 2.13 -43.15 -5.98
C ASN A 9 2.45 -44.56 -5.46
N ALA A 10 1.93 -45.60 -6.11
CA ALA A 10 2.31 -46.97 -5.78
C ALA A 10 3.85 -47.14 -5.84
N PRO A 11 4.48 -47.85 -4.89
CA PRO A 11 3.88 -48.77 -3.91
C PRO A 11 3.53 -48.14 -2.54
N TRP A 12 3.63 -46.82 -2.37
CA TRP A 12 3.43 -46.18 -1.07
C TRP A 12 1.95 -45.90 -0.77
N GLU A 13 1.53 -46.17 0.47
CA GLU A 13 0.17 -45.86 0.93
C GLU A 13 -0.02 -44.35 1.18
N THR A 14 -1.27 -43.89 1.15
CA THR A 14 -1.60 -42.50 1.47
C THR A 14 -1.38 -42.25 2.95
N HIS A 15 -0.43 -41.39 3.30
CA HIS A 15 -0.17 -41.01 4.68
C HIS A 15 -0.85 -39.70 5.05
N THR A 16 -1.31 -39.60 6.30
CA THR A 16 -1.88 -38.37 6.84
C THR A 16 -0.85 -37.63 7.68
N VAL A 17 -0.52 -36.39 7.30
CA VAL A 17 0.43 -35.56 8.03
C VAL A 17 -0.30 -34.41 8.71
N LYS A 18 0.04 -34.18 9.99
CA LYS A 18 -0.41 -33.02 10.76
C LYS A 18 0.37 -31.78 10.32
N ARG A 19 -0.31 -30.81 9.70
CA ARG A 19 0.26 -29.51 9.31
C ARG A 19 -0.21 -28.39 10.23
N ASN A 20 0.64 -27.37 10.39
CA ASN A 20 0.24 -26.15 11.08
C ASN A 20 -0.85 -25.40 10.29
N ILE A 21 -1.73 -24.71 11.01
CA ILE A 21 -2.81 -23.86 10.46
C ILE A 21 -2.50 -22.38 10.73
N ALA A 22 -1.82 -22.09 11.83
CA ALA A 22 -1.43 -20.73 12.16
C ALA A 22 -0.54 -20.18 11.04
N PRO A 23 -0.83 -18.98 10.50
CA PRO A 23 0.00 -18.40 9.47
C PRO A 23 1.35 -17.97 10.04
N LEU A 24 2.33 -17.86 9.14
CA LEU A 24 3.65 -17.34 9.48
C LEU A 24 3.55 -15.83 9.74
N LYS A 25 3.93 -15.43 10.96
CA LYS A 25 4.06 -14.03 11.36
C LYS A 25 5.51 -13.58 11.14
N PHE A 26 5.69 -12.40 10.56
CA PHE A 26 6.99 -11.82 10.26
C PHE A 26 7.30 -10.74 11.28
N TYR A 27 8.40 -10.93 12.00
CA TYR A 27 8.96 -9.92 12.89
C TYR A 27 10.19 -9.32 12.23
N TYR A 28 10.23 -8.00 12.08
CA TYR A 28 11.31 -7.33 11.35
C TYR A 28 11.66 -5.96 11.92
N ASP A 29 12.92 -5.59 11.76
CA ASP A 29 13.40 -4.22 11.88
C ASP A 29 14.25 -3.96 10.64
N MET A 30 13.62 -3.35 9.63
CA MET A 30 14.22 -3.17 8.31
C MET A 30 14.59 -1.71 8.12
N GLN A 31 15.84 -1.49 7.73
CA GLN A 31 16.36 -0.17 7.37
C GLN A 31 16.82 -0.22 5.92
N CYS A 32 16.38 0.75 5.12
CA CYS A 32 16.71 0.88 3.71
C CYS A 32 17.34 2.25 3.47
N GLU A 33 18.56 2.27 2.96
CA GLU A 33 19.19 3.49 2.46
C GLU A 33 19.32 3.39 0.95
N ALA A 34 18.73 4.35 0.25
CA ALA A 34 18.76 4.41 -1.21
C ALA A 34 19.29 5.77 -1.67
N ALA A 35 20.06 5.77 -2.76
CA ALA A 35 20.48 7.03 -3.38
C ALA A 35 19.33 7.66 -4.16
N LYS A 36 18.65 6.86 -4.99
CA LYS A 36 17.58 7.32 -5.87
C LYS A 36 16.51 6.25 -6.04
N VAL A 37 15.25 6.66 -6.01
CA VAL A 37 14.11 5.80 -6.34
C VAL A 37 13.24 6.49 -7.37
N ASP A 38 13.13 5.89 -8.54
CA ASP A 38 12.26 6.36 -9.62
C ASP A 38 11.03 5.46 -9.71
N SER A 39 9.85 6.05 -9.63
CA SER A 39 8.56 5.36 -9.71
C SER A 39 7.70 6.02 -10.79
N TRP A 40 7.05 5.19 -11.61
CA TRP A 40 6.18 5.63 -12.69
C TRP A 40 4.76 5.17 -12.43
N TYR A 41 3.82 6.11 -12.44
CA TYR A 41 2.41 5.84 -12.27
C TYR A 41 1.66 6.19 -13.55
N GLY A 42 0.75 5.30 -13.96
CA GLY A 42 -0.07 5.48 -15.15
C GLY A 42 -1.36 4.67 -15.07
N PRO A 43 -2.23 4.77 -16.08
CA PRO A 43 -3.53 4.10 -16.09
C PRO A 43 -3.43 2.57 -15.97
N CYS A 44 -2.30 1.95 -16.32
CA CYS A 44 -2.07 0.51 -16.18
C CYS A 44 -1.75 0.02 -14.75
N TRP A 45 -1.64 0.92 -13.76
CA TRP A 45 -1.24 0.56 -12.40
C TRP A 45 -2.27 -0.34 -11.68
N GLU A 46 -3.57 -0.09 -11.84
CA GLU A 46 -4.61 -0.84 -11.16
C GLU A 46 -4.67 -2.33 -11.59
N PRO A 47 -4.56 -2.67 -12.91
CA PRO A 47 -4.33 -4.03 -13.35
C PRO A 47 -3.06 -4.66 -12.75
N CYS A 48 -1.96 -3.90 -12.65
CA CYS A 48 -0.71 -4.38 -12.06
C CYS A 48 -0.89 -4.75 -10.58
N LEU A 49 -1.47 -3.87 -9.76
CA LEU A 49 -1.80 -4.16 -8.36
C LEU A 49 -2.72 -5.37 -8.21
N SER A 50 -3.69 -5.52 -9.12
CA SER A 50 -4.55 -6.71 -9.15
C SER A 50 -3.75 -7.99 -9.39
N MET A 51 -2.78 -7.98 -10.32
CA MET A 51 -1.89 -9.13 -10.55
C MET A 51 -0.97 -9.40 -9.35
N VAL A 52 -0.38 -8.36 -8.75
CA VAL A 52 0.45 -8.49 -7.53
C VAL A 52 -0.37 -9.14 -6.41
N SER A 53 -1.60 -8.69 -6.19
CA SER A 53 -2.52 -9.28 -5.21
C SER A 53 -2.85 -10.75 -5.51
N LEU A 54 -3.00 -11.12 -6.80
CA LEU A 54 -3.18 -12.51 -7.20
C LEU A 54 -1.96 -13.37 -6.87
N THR A 55 -0.76 -12.92 -7.24
CA THR A 55 0.50 -13.61 -6.97
C THR A 55 0.81 -13.70 -5.48
N TRP A 56 0.42 -12.69 -4.70
CA TRP A 56 0.58 -12.69 -3.25
C TRP A 56 -0.17 -13.85 -2.57
N ASN A 57 -1.23 -14.39 -3.18
CA ASN A 57 -1.91 -15.58 -2.66
C ASN A 57 -1.05 -16.84 -2.70
N ASN A 58 -0.02 -16.89 -3.55
CA ASN A 58 0.93 -18.00 -3.60
C ASN A 58 1.90 -17.95 -2.41
N ILE A 59 2.22 -16.74 -1.93
CA ILE A 59 3.09 -16.52 -0.76
C ILE A 59 2.28 -16.67 0.54
N SER A 60 1.14 -15.98 0.62
CA SER A 60 0.23 -16.01 1.76
C SER A 60 -1.04 -16.75 1.39
N ALA A 61 -0.95 -18.09 1.47
CA ALA A 61 -2.07 -18.98 1.20
C ALA A 61 -3.32 -18.57 2.02
N PRO A 62 -4.53 -18.66 1.45
CA PRO A 62 -5.77 -18.41 2.20
C PRO A 62 -5.85 -19.30 3.43
N SER A 63 -6.32 -18.74 4.55
CA SER A 63 -6.57 -19.53 5.77
C SER A 63 -7.61 -20.61 5.49
N VAL A 64 -7.38 -21.80 6.05
CA VAL A 64 -8.30 -22.96 6.01
C VAL A 64 -9.38 -22.85 7.09
N ASP A 65 -9.20 -21.93 8.04
CA ASP A 65 -10.19 -21.60 9.06
C ASP A 65 -11.54 -21.19 8.42
N PRO A 66 -12.68 -21.73 8.88
CA PRO A 66 -13.99 -21.35 8.36
C PRO A 66 -14.42 -19.93 8.74
N SER A 67 -13.67 -19.24 9.60
CA SER A 67 -13.89 -17.83 9.93
C SER A 67 -14.02 -16.92 8.68
N PRO A 68 -14.77 -15.82 8.77
CA PRO A 68 -14.82 -14.81 7.71
C PRO A 68 -13.43 -14.23 7.40
N VAL A 69 -13.20 -13.93 6.13
CA VAL A 69 -11.90 -13.39 5.66
C VAL A 69 -11.60 -12.05 6.30
N LEU A 70 -10.35 -11.86 6.73
CA LEU A 70 -9.90 -10.58 7.24
C LEU A 70 -9.81 -9.54 6.11
N PRO A 71 -10.18 -8.28 6.37
CA PRO A 71 -9.83 -7.15 5.51
C PRO A 71 -8.33 -7.07 5.26
N PHE A 72 -7.91 -6.39 4.18
CA PHE A 72 -6.50 -6.28 3.83
C PHE A 72 -5.66 -5.70 4.98
N TRP A 73 -6.06 -4.57 5.54
CA TRP A 73 -5.33 -3.88 6.61
C TRP A 73 -5.25 -4.73 7.89
N ASP A 74 -6.32 -5.43 8.27
CA ASP A 74 -6.30 -6.37 9.39
C ASP A 74 -5.34 -7.53 9.13
N LYS A 75 -5.34 -8.07 7.91
CA LYS A 75 -4.44 -9.17 7.52
C LYS A 75 -2.98 -8.72 7.55
N MET A 76 -2.68 -7.50 7.08
CA MET A 76 -1.33 -6.94 7.15
C MET A 76 -0.90 -6.74 8.60
N ARG A 77 -1.77 -6.15 9.44
CA ARG A 77 -1.53 -5.99 10.89
C ARG A 77 -1.35 -7.34 11.60
N TYR A 78 -2.03 -8.40 11.16
CA TYR A 78 -1.92 -9.73 11.75
C TYR A 78 -0.64 -10.49 11.38
N LEU A 79 -0.06 -10.20 10.20
CA LEU A 79 1.08 -10.94 9.66
C LEU A 79 2.41 -10.20 9.84
N LEU A 80 2.40 -8.87 9.75
CA LEU A 80 3.60 -8.05 9.72
C LEU A 80 3.74 -7.27 11.02
N HIS A 81 4.83 -7.52 11.73
CA HIS A 81 5.15 -6.88 12.99
C HIS A 81 6.56 -6.33 12.93
N GLY A 82 6.71 -5.01 13.01
CA GLY A 82 8.03 -4.43 12.86
C GLY A 82 8.02 -2.96 12.55
N ARG A 83 9.24 -2.44 12.40
CA ARG A 83 9.49 -1.11 11.88
C ARG A 83 10.17 -1.24 10.54
N PHE A 84 9.70 -0.46 9.57
CA PHE A 84 10.40 -0.24 8.31
C PHE A 84 10.79 1.24 8.25
N SER A 85 12.08 1.51 8.16
CA SER A 85 12.62 2.86 7.99
C SER A 85 13.35 2.94 6.65
N MET A 86 13.11 4.01 5.91
CA MET A 86 13.74 4.25 4.63
C MET A 86 14.24 5.68 4.55
N LEU A 87 15.50 5.84 4.17
CA LEU A 87 16.12 7.11 3.86
C LEU A 87 16.53 7.10 2.39
N CYS A 88 16.07 8.09 1.64
CA CYS A 88 16.40 8.24 0.23
C CYS A 88 16.78 9.69 -0.09
N LYS A 89 17.86 9.90 -0.84
CA LYS A 89 18.26 11.26 -1.22
C LYS A 89 17.26 11.89 -2.19
N GLU A 90 16.78 11.11 -3.15
CA GLU A 90 15.82 11.56 -4.14
C GLU A 90 14.80 10.45 -4.43
N VAL A 91 13.50 10.74 -4.27
CA VAL A 91 12.42 9.89 -4.76
C VAL A 91 11.63 10.67 -5.80
N ARG A 92 11.60 10.16 -7.03
CA ARG A 92 10.84 10.77 -8.12
C ARG A 92 9.65 9.89 -8.47
N THR A 93 8.45 10.45 -8.37
CA THR A 93 7.21 9.80 -8.80
C THR A 93 6.65 10.55 -9.99
N THR A 94 6.76 9.95 -11.17
CA THR A 94 6.24 10.53 -12.41
C THR A 94 4.89 9.94 -12.73
N MET A 95 3.88 10.79 -12.84
CA MET A 95 2.52 10.41 -13.22
C MET A 95 2.27 10.80 -14.67
N LEU A 96 1.82 9.84 -15.47
CA LEU A 96 1.42 10.09 -16.84
C LEU A 96 0.03 10.73 -16.88
N ALA A 97 -0.09 11.91 -17.46
CA ALA A 97 -1.36 12.64 -17.62
C ALA A 97 -2.03 12.33 -18.98
N SER A 98 -1.91 11.09 -19.45
CA SER A 98 -2.42 10.65 -20.75
C SER A 98 -2.91 9.19 -20.66
N PRO A 99 -4.00 8.84 -21.38
CA PRO A 99 -4.46 7.46 -21.49
C PRO A 99 -3.55 6.59 -22.38
N ASP A 100 -2.80 7.20 -23.30
CA ASP A 100 -1.82 6.50 -24.12
C ASP A 100 -0.54 6.24 -23.32
N PRO A 101 -0.18 4.97 -23.04
CA PRO A 101 0.99 4.61 -22.24
C PRO A 101 2.33 4.94 -22.91
N TYR A 102 2.34 5.22 -24.22
CA TYR A 102 3.56 5.59 -24.95
C TYR A 102 3.79 7.09 -25.03
N ASN A 103 2.86 7.90 -24.51
CA ASN A 103 3.03 9.34 -24.46
C ASN A 103 4.10 9.70 -23.43
N SER A 104 5.15 10.42 -23.86
CA SER A 104 6.24 10.90 -23.01
C SER A 104 6.18 12.41 -22.75
N THR A 105 5.18 13.10 -23.29
CA THR A 105 5.18 14.57 -23.37
C THR A 105 4.37 15.27 -22.29
N GLU A 106 3.41 14.57 -21.66
CA GLU A 106 2.50 15.14 -20.67
C GLU A 106 2.60 14.36 -19.36
N THR A 107 3.42 14.85 -18.43
CA THR A 107 3.66 14.17 -17.15
C THR A 107 3.68 15.16 -15.99
N VAL A 108 3.27 14.67 -14.82
CA VAL A 108 3.37 15.39 -13.55
C VAL A 108 4.41 14.67 -12.70
N GLU A 109 5.50 15.34 -12.37
CA GLU A 109 6.59 14.77 -11.59
C GLU A 109 6.55 15.29 -10.16
N TRP A 110 6.52 14.37 -9.21
CA TRP A 110 6.67 14.64 -7.79
C TRP A 110 8.10 14.28 -7.41
N CYS A 111 8.89 15.28 -7.05
CA CYS A 111 10.26 15.12 -6.60
C CYS A 111 10.31 15.30 -5.08
N TRP A 112 10.70 14.25 -4.38
CA TRP A 112 10.89 14.22 -2.95
C TRP A 112 12.40 14.21 -2.67
N GLU A 113 12.92 15.29 -2.12
CA GLU A 113 14.33 15.41 -1.74
C GLU A 113 14.52 15.15 -0.24
N ASN A 114 15.57 14.39 0.09
CA ASN A 114 15.85 13.93 1.45
C ASN A 114 14.62 13.24 2.08
N PHE A 115 14.08 12.28 1.33
CA PHE A 115 12.90 11.51 1.71
C PHE A 115 13.23 10.57 2.86
N GLY A 116 12.62 10.82 4.02
CA GLY A 116 12.60 9.92 5.16
C GLY A 116 11.20 9.35 5.35
N LEU A 117 11.10 8.02 5.39
CA LEU A 117 9.87 7.28 5.67
C LEU A 117 10.11 6.39 6.89
N ASP A 118 9.30 6.57 7.91
CA ASP A 118 9.19 5.67 9.05
C ASP A 118 7.81 5.05 9.06
N TRP A 119 7.74 3.75 8.81
CA TRP A 119 6.53 2.95 8.89
C TRP A 119 6.57 2.10 10.16
N LEU A 120 5.70 2.46 11.09
CA LEU A 120 5.41 1.76 12.34
C LEU A 120 4.01 1.13 12.27
N ILE A 121 3.72 0.18 13.16
CA ILE A 121 2.37 -0.35 13.29
C ILE A 121 1.45 0.78 13.75
N GLY A 122 0.49 1.17 12.91
CA GLY A 122 -0.47 2.24 13.20
C GLY A 122 -0.03 3.65 12.84
N GLU A 123 1.21 3.85 12.39
CA GLU A 123 1.66 5.18 12.03
C GLU A 123 2.67 5.16 10.89
N ILE A 124 2.42 6.00 9.88
CA ILE A 124 3.34 6.26 8.78
C ILE A 124 3.76 7.72 8.87
N ARG A 125 5.06 7.95 9.00
CA ARG A 125 5.66 9.29 9.02
C ARG A 125 6.53 9.48 7.80
N ILE A 126 6.28 10.55 7.06
CA ILE A 126 7.07 10.96 5.91
C ILE A 126 7.63 12.35 6.20
N ARG A 127 8.92 12.54 5.96
CA ARG A 127 9.61 13.82 6.04
C ARG A 127 10.39 14.02 4.75
N SER A 128 10.17 15.14 4.07
CA SER A 128 10.84 15.41 2.80
C SER A 128 10.69 16.87 2.42
N CYS A 129 11.56 17.35 1.55
CA CYS A 129 11.26 18.50 0.70
C CYS A 129 10.49 17.99 -0.53
N LEU A 130 9.36 18.60 -0.86
CA LEU A 130 8.51 18.22 -2.00
C LEU A 130 8.50 19.33 -3.05
N SER A 131 8.85 18.96 -4.28
CA SER A 131 8.73 19.81 -5.47
C SER A 131 7.86 19.11 -6.49
N ILE A 132 6.84 19.79 -7.02
CA ILE A 132 5.99 19.26 -8.09
C ILE A 132 6.29 20.03 -9.38
N TYR A 133 6.60 19.29 -10.43
CA TYR A 133 6.87 19.78 -11.77
C TYR A 133 5.80 19.28 -12.73
N VAL A 134 5.46 20.13 -13.69
CA VAL A 134 4.61 19.72 -14.81
C VAL A 134 5.42 19.82 -16.09
N ARG A 135 5.46 18.71 -16.80
CA ARG A 135 6.08 18.58 -18.11
C ARG A 135 5.00 18.50 -19.15
N THR A 136 5.07 19.41 -20.11
CA THR A 136 4.10 19.52 -21.20
C THR A 136 4.85 19.84 -22.48
N ALA A 137 4.32 19.46 -23.64
CA ALA A 137 4.84 19.87 -24.94
C ALA A 137 4.71 21.39 -25.24
N SER A 138 4.43 22.22 -24.23
CA SER A 138 4.16 23.66 -24.36
C SER A 138 5.35 24.50 -23.88
N LYS A 139 5.28 25.83 -24.07
CA LYS A 139 6.31 26.80 -23.63
C LYS A 139 6.62 26.73 -22.12
N TYR A 140 5.73 26.15 -21.31
CA TYR A 140 5.86 26.07 -19.85
C TYR A 140 6.41 24.70 -19.39
N ASP A 141 7.15 24.00 -20.24
CA ASP A 141 7.81 22.75 -19.87
C ASP A 141 8.76 22.94 -18.66
N ASP A 142 8.78 21.94 -17.78
CA ASP A 142 9.55 21.91 -16.53
C ASP A 142 9.23 23.03 -15.51
N SER A 143 8.01 23.59 -15.57
CA SER A 143 7.57 24.59 -14.60
C SER A 143 7.34 23.96 -13.22
N ARG A 144 8.05 24.47 -12.19
CA ARG A 144 7.80 24.11 -10.79
C ARG A 144 6.50 24.76 -10.31
N ILE A 145 5.48 23.94 -10.10
CA ILE A 145 4.15 24.41 -9.68
C ILE A 145 4.09 24.56 -8.17
N LEU A 146 4.64 23.60 -7.42
CA LEU A 146 4.53 23.58 -5.97
C LEU A 146 5.90 23.30 -5.39
N TYR A 147 6.27 24.07 -4.39
CA TYR A 147 7.46 23.84 -3.59
C TYR A 147 7.10 23.89 -2.11
N LEU A 148 7.39 22.81 -1.39
CA LEU A 148 7.20 22.68 0.05
C LEU A 148 8.51 22.20 0.69
N PRO A 149 9.22 23.05 1.46
CA PRO A 149 10.60 22.80 1.86
C PRO A 149 10.77 21.75 2.96
N GLN A 150 9.86 21.69 3.94
CA GLN A 150 9.90 20.73 5.05
C GLN A 150 8.50 20.16 5.28
N VAL A 151 8.11 19.25 4.39
CA VAL A 151 6.85 18.52 4.54
C VAL A 151 7.01 17.47 5.61
N ARG A 152 6.18 17.56 6.65
CA ARG A 152 5.95 16.50 7.63
C ARG A 152 4.56 15.96 7.40
N TRP A 153 4.49 14.76 6.82
CA TRP A 153 3.23 14.08 6.60
C TRP A 153 3.12 12.89 7.54
N ARG A 154 2.08 12.89 8.37
CA ARG A 154 1.76 11.82 9.31
C ARG A 154 0.41 11.22 8.96
N ILE A 155 0.39 9.90 8.80
CA ILE A 155 -0.82 9.11 8.60
C ILE A 155 -0.94 8.20 9.82
N THR A 156 -1.99 8.37 10.61
CA THR A 156 -2.29 7.52 11.78
C THR A 156 -3.44 6.60 11.41
N LEU A 157 -3.27 5.31 11.72
CA LEU A 157 -4.21 4.24 11.44
C LEU A 157 -4.75 3.70 12.76
N ASP A 158 -6.03 3.93 13.03
CA ASP A 158 -6.69 3.50 14.26
C ASP A 158 -7.73 2.42 13.93
N TRP A 159 -7.50 1.19 14.40
CA TRP A 159 -8.42 0.08 14.17
C TRP A 159 -9.42 -0.03 15.30
N VAL A 160 -10.71 0.07 14.97
CA VAL A 160 -11.80 -0.11 15.93
C VAL A 160 -12.18 -1.59 15.98
N CYS A 161 -11.70 -2.28 17.01
CA CYS A 161 -11.88 -3.72 17.23
C CYS A 161 -12.75 -3.99 18.47
N LEU A 162 -13.21 -5.23 18.65
CA LEU A 162 -13.90 -5.65 19.89
C LEU A 162 -12.90 -5.92 21.03
N GLY A 163 -11.72 -6.44 20.72
CA GLY A 163 -10.60 -6.61 21.64
C GLY A 163 -9.48 -5.59 21.39
N ASP A 164 -8.30 -5.87 21.95
CA ASP A 164 -7.11 -5.04 21.72
C ASP A 164 -6.67 -5.11 20.24
N PRO A 165 -6.59 -3.97 19.53
CA PRO A 165 -6.07 -3.89 18.16
C PRO A 165 -4.64 -4.42 17.98
N HIS A 166 -3.81 -4.37 19.02
CA HIS A 166 -2.40 -4.75 18.96
C HIS A 166 -2.15 -6.18 19.43
N ASP A 167 -3.14 -6.85 20.01
CA ASP A 167 -3.04 -8.25 20.41
C ASP A 167 -3.36 -9.18 19.22
N HIS A 168 -2.34 -9.39 18.38
CA HIS A 168 -2.39 -10.35 17.30
C HIS A 168 -2.25 -11.81 17.78
N HIS A 169 -1.92 -12.07 19.05
CA HIS A 169 -1.79 -13.42 19.59
C HIS A 169 -3.13 -14.00 20.07
N ALA A 170 -4.09 -13.14 20.42
CA ALA A 170 -5.45 -13.55 20.79
C ALA A 170 -6.17 -14.39 19.72
N ALA A 171 -5.87 -14.16 18.44
CA ALA A 171 -6.52 -14.90 17.35
C ALA A 171 -5.90 -16.30 17.15
N THR A 172 -6.60 -17.33 17.61
CA THR A 172 -6.20 -18.73 17.47
C THR A 172 -7.00 -19.44 16.37
N PRO A 173 -6.42 -19.67 15.18
CA PRO A 173 -7.17 -20.28 14.08
C PRO A 173 -7.47 -21.76 14.36
N CYS A 174 -8.69 -22.18 14.03
CA CYS A 174 -9.16 -23.54 14.22
C CYS A 174 -9.26 -24.33 12.90
N SER A 175 -9.11 -25.67 12.98
CA SER A 175 -9.39 -26.53 11.83
C SER A 175 -10.89 -26.79 11.71
N PRO A 176 -11.47 -26.79 10.50
CA PRO A 176 -12.88 -27.15 10.31
C PRO A 176 -13.26 -28.50 10.94
N SER A 177 -12.34 -29.48 10.87
CA SER A 177 -12.53 -30.83 11.40
C SER A 177 -12.59 -30.93 12.93
N ARG A 178 -12.14 -29.89 13.65
CA ARG A 178 -12.14 -29.87 15.13
C ARG A 178 -13.26 -29.00 15.70
N LEU A 179 -14.10 -28.43 14.85
CA LEU A 179 -15.24 -27.66 15.31
C LEU A 179 -16.38 -28.59 15.75
N PRO A 180 -17.07 -28.28 16.86
CA PRO A 180 -18.29 -28.98 17.21
C PRO A 180 -19.30 -28.88 16.07
N HIS A 181 -20.00 -29.98 15.76
CA HIS A 181 -21.00 -30.02 14.67
C HIS A 181 -22.15 -29.01 14.87
N CYS A 182 -22.34 -28.48 16.08
CA CYS A 182 -23.33 -27.44 16.40
C CYS A 182 -22.81 -26.00 16.36
N ALA A 183 -21.52 -25.76 16.07
CA ALA A 183 -20.98 -24.40 15.99
C ALA A 183 -21.23 -23.82 14.58
N THR A 184 -22.40 -23.23 14.38
CA THR A 184 -22.80 -22.62 13.09
C THR A 184 -22.05 -21.33 12.75
N GLU A 185 -21.52 -20.61 13.74
CA GLU A 185 -20.85 -19.31 13.56
C GLU A 185 -19.47 -19.27 14.22
N HIS A 186 -18.55 -20.13 13.77
CA HIS A 186 -17.17 -20.09 14.26
C HIS A 186 -16.39 -18.90 13.66
N ASP A 187 -15.78 -18.09 14.53
CA ASP A 187 -14.93 -16.97 14.12
C ASP A 187 -13.74 -16.77 15.05
N SER A 188 -12.60 -17.37 14.70
CA SER A 188 -11.33 -17.21 15.41
C SER A 188 -10.82 -15.78 15.48
N TYR A 189 -11.23 -14.91 14.55
CA TYR A 189 -10.75 -13.54 14.46
C TYR A 189 -11.74 -12.53 15.03
N ARG A 190 -12.85 -12.96 15.64
CA ARG A 190 -13.94 -12.06 16.06
C ARG A 190 -13.48 -10.87 16.92
N ALA A 191 -12.59 -11.12 17.88
CA ALA A 191 -12.07 -10.06 18.76
C ALA A 191 -11.06 -9.14 18.05
N PHE A 192 -10.26 -9.70 17.14
CA PHE A 192 -9.21 -8.98 16.41
C PHE A 192 -9.74 -8.22 15.19
N ARG A 193 -10.77 -8.72 14.51
CA ARG A 193 -11.31 -8.13 13.27
C ARG A 193 -11.81 -6.71 13.56
N SER A 194 -11.34 -5.76 12.75
CA SER A 194 -11.82 -4.38 12.82
C SER A 194 -13.22 -4.26 12.24
N LYS A 195 -14.03 -3.40 12.86
CA LYS A 195 -15.30 -2.93 12.32
C LYS A 195 -15.07 -1.79 11.34
N CYS A 196 -14.16 -0.88 11.69
CA CYS A 196 -13.70 0.22 10.85
C CYS A 196 -12.22 0.52 11.12
N LEU A 197 -11.62 1.22 10.15
CA LEU A 197 -10.26 1.73 10.20
C LEU A 197 -10.35 3.24 10.05
N ASP A 198 -10.04 3.97 11.11
CA ASP A 198 -10.04 5.42 11.09
C ASP A 198 -8.65 5.89 10.64
N LEU A 199 -8.64 6.79 9.65
CA LEU A 199 -7.41 7.33 9.06
C LEU A 199 -7.32 8.82 9.36
N SER A 200 -6.28 9.21 10.09
CA SER A 200 -6.00 10.61 10.38
C SER A 200 -4.79 11.07 9.57
N PHE A 201 -4.99 12.05 8.69
CA PHE A 201 -3.94 12.67 7.89
C PHE A 201 -3.58 14.02 8.50
N CYS A 202 -2.32 14.18 8.90
CA CYS A 202 -1.78 15.43 9.41
C CYS A 202 -0.64 15.86 8.48
N PHE A 203 -0.77 17.05 7.90
CA PHE A 203 0.15 17.58 6.92
C PHE A 203 0.64 18.93 7.40
N ASP A 204 1.88 18.96 7.87
CA ASP A 204 2.54 20.17 8.37
C ASP A 204 3.64 20.57 7.40
N VAL A 205 3.76 21.88 7.15
CA VAL A 205 4.85 22.44 6.36
C VAL A 205 5.50 23.54 7.17
N ASP A 206 6.73 23.29 7.57
CA ASP A 206 7.52 24.31 8.24
C ASP A 206 8.24 25.16 7.19
N ALA A 207 8.37 26.46 7.45
CA ALA A 207 9.30 27.28 6.70
C ALA A 207 10.71 26.78 7.01
N ALA A 208 11.54 26.54 6.00
CA ALA A 208 12.91 26.10 6.25
C ALA A 208 13.62 27.13 7.15
N ASP A 209 14.02 26.69 8.34
CA ASP A 209 14.77 27.53 9.27
C ASP A 209 16.05 28.04 8.62
N ALA A 210 16.33 29.32 8.87
CA ALA A 210 17.43 30.10 8.32
C ALA A 210 18.81 29.69 8.89
N TYR A 211 19.23 28.44 8.64
CA TYR A 211 20.58 27.96 8.98
C TYR A 211 21.50 27.90 7.73
N GLY A 212 21.49 28.99 6.95
CA GLY A 212 22.33 29.16 5.77
C GLY A 212 22.55 30.64 5.47
N ASP A 213 23.71 30.94 4.86
CA ASP A 213 24.24 32.27 4.56
C ASP A 213 23.17 33.28 4.10
N PRO A 214 23.04 34.46 4.74
CA PRO A 214 22.02 35.46 4.44
C PRO A 214 22.03 36.02 3.00
N LYS A 215 23.00 35.65 2.15
CA LYS A 215 23.11 36.17 0.77
C LYS A 215 22.32 35.39 -0.30
N GLU A 216 21.83 34.18 -0.01
CA GLU A 216 20.89 33.44 -0.88
C GLU A 216 19.44 33.44 -0.36
N ALA A 217 19.15 34.27 0.65
CA ALA A 217 17.93 34.22 1.45
C ALA A 217 16.73 35.00 0.88
N HIS A 218 16.74 35.38 -0.40
CA HIS A 218 15.63 36.12 -1.01
C HIS A 218 14.73 35.19 -1.84
N SER A 219 13.52 34.92 -1.32
CA SER A 219 12.33 34.29 -1.94
C SER A 219 12.22 32.76 -2.06
N SER A 220 13.31 31.99 -2.15
CA SER A 220 13.22 30.58 -2.63
C SER A 220 12.86 29.51 -1.57
N LYS A 221 12.97 29.81 -0.26
CA LYS A 221 12.83 28.81 0.82
C LYS A 221 11.47 28.82 1.55
N ARG A 222 10.48 29.54 1.02
CA ARG A 222 9.11 29.55 1.56
C ARG A 222 8.21 28.64 0.73
N PRO A 223 7.18 28.02 1.33
CA PRO A 223 6.19 27.29 0.55
C PRO A 223 5.54 28.25 -0.45
N HIS A 224 5.58 27.90 -1.73
CA HIS A 224 4.95 28.70 -2.79
C HIS A 224 4.36 27.80 -3.86
N MET A 225 3.31 28.33 -4.50
CA MET A 225 2.58 27.67 -5.56
C MET A 225 2.40 28.61 -6.75
N LEU A 226 2.78 28.17 -7.95
CA LEU A 226 2.67 28.90 -9.20
C LEU A 226 1.64 28.19 -10.10
N LEU A 227 0.48 28.81 -10.29
CA LEU A 227 -0.60 28.25 -11.10
C LEU A 227 -0.72 29.02 -12.41
N TYR A 228 -0.69 28.29 -13.54
CA TYR A 228 -0.88 28.83 -14.88
C TYR A 228 -2.10 28.19 -15.54
N ALA A 229 -2.70 28.83 -16.55
CA ALA A 229 -3.85 28.25 -17.26
C ALA A 229 -3.56 26.84 -17.82
N ASN A 230 -2.34 26.59 -18.30
CA ASN A 230 -1.92 25.28 -18.80
C ASN A 230 -1.75 24.23 -17.69
N THR A 231 -1.40 24.63 -16.45
CA THR A 231 -1.25 23.68 -15.35
C THR A 231 -2.59 23.10 -14.93
N PHE A 232 -3.66 23.89 -14.96
CA PHE A 232 -5.02 23.40 -14.71
C PHE A 232 -5.47 22.36 -15.72
N ARG A 233 -5.16 22.55 -17.01
CA ARG A 233 -5.45 21.53 -18.04
C ARG A 233 -4.71 20.22 -17.75
N CYS A 234 -3.43 20.30 -17.36
CA CYS A 234 -2.66 19.11 -16.99
C CYS A 234 -3.26 18.39 -15.77
N PHE A 235 -3.70 19.13 -14.74
CA PHE A 235 -4.40 18.53 -13.61
C PHE A 235 -5.74 17.90 -13.97
N GLU A 236 -6.50 18.51 -14.88
CA GLU A 236 -7.74 17.93 -15.41
C GLU A 236 -7.46 16.60 -16.13
N PHE A 237 -6.44 16.56 -17.00
CA PHE A 237 -6.02 15.32 -17.66
C PHE A 237 -5.52 14.26 -16.68
N LEU A 238 -4.75 14.67 -15.66
CA LEU A 238 -4.31 13.77 -14.59
C LEU A 238 -5.50 13.19 -13.82
N MET A 239 -6.48 14.02 -13.44
CA MET A 239 -7.69 13.57 -12.75
C MET A 239 -8.53 12.63 -13.62
N ASN A 240 -8.68 12.92 -14.91
CA ASN A 240 -9.36 12.03 -15.85
C ASN A 240 -8.64 10.68 -15.98
N THR A 241 -7.30 10.68 -15.95
CA THR A 241 -6.49 9.46 -16.00
C THR A 241 -6.59 8.66 -14.69
N LEU A 242 -6.61 9.33 -13.53
CA LEU A 242 -6.77 8.70 -12.20
C LEU A 242 -8.16 8.12 -11.99
N THR A 243 -9.20 8.77 -12.55
CA THR A 243 -10.59 8.32 -12.45
C THR A 243 -10.97 7.31 -13.53
N LEU A 244 -10.08 7.02 -14.48
CA LEU A 244 -10.33 6.08 -15.55
C LEU A 244 -10.55 4.68 -14.97
N THR A 245 -11.75 4.14 -15.20
CA THR A 245 -12.15 2.85 -14.65
C THR A 245 -11.40 1.73 -15.33
N ASN A 246 -10.43 1.17 -14.61
CA ASN A 246 -9.69 0.01 -15.09
C ASN A 246 -10.52 -1.27 -14.96
N ARG A 247 -10.55 -2.07 -16.03
CA ARG A 247 -11.20 -3.38 -16.00
C ARG A 247 -10.36 -4.34 -15.17
N PRO A 248 -10.96 -5.14 -14.27
CA PRO A 248 -10.22 -6.11 -13.49
C PRO A 248 -9.57 -7.15 -14.41
N VAL A 249 -8.35 -7.58 -14.06
CA VAL A 249 -7.65 -8.66 -14.76
C VAL A 249 -8.45 -9.94 -14.60
N LYS A 250 -9.01 -10.47 -15.69
CA LYS A 250 -9.71 -11.75 -15.68
C LYS A 250 -8.71 -12.88 -15.49
N LYS A 251 -8.98 -13.79 -14.56
CA LYS A 251 -8.24 -15.07 -14.48
C LYS A 251 -8.53 -15.88 -15.74
N GLY A 252 -7.47 -16.29 -16.44
CA GLY A 252 -7.57 -17.26 -17.52
C GLY A 252 -7.95 -18.65 -17.00
N PRO A 253 -8.39 -19.56 -17.90
CA PRO A 253 -8.87 -20.91 -17.56
C PRO A 253 -7.80 -21.82 -16.92
N LEU A 254 -6.52 -21.43 -16.97
CA LEU A 254 -5.40 -22.17 -16.38
C LEU A 254 -5.34 -22.11 -14.84
N PHE A 255 -6.05 -21.16 -14.21
CA PHE A 255 -6.06 -20.99 -12.75
C PHE A 255 -7.26 -21.72 -12.13
N GLY A 256 -7.20 -23.05 -12.06
CA GLY A 256 -8.29 -23.93 -11.60
C GLY A 256 -8.69 -23.87 -10.12
N SER A 257 -8.32 -22.84 -9.35
CA SER A 257 -8.73 -22.69 -7.95
C SER A 257 -9.91 -21.72 -7.82
N PRO A 258 -11.02 -22.10 -7.16
CA PRO A 258 -12.10 -21.17 -6.85
C PRO A 258 -11.57 -20.07 -5.94
N SER A 259 -11.46 -18.86 -6.48
CA SER A 259 -10.98 -17.70 -5.74
C SER A 259 -12.13 -17.19 -4.86
N ARG A 260 -11.98 -17.19 -3.54
CA ARG A 260 -12.85 -16.37 -2.69
C ARG A 260 -12.73 -14.91 -3.17
N SER A 261 -13.87 -14.25 -3.41
CA SER A 261 -13.87 -12.83 -3.77
C SER A 261 -13.20 -12.05 -2.66
N LYS A 262 -12.18 -11.27 -3.00
CA LYS A 262 -11.54 -10.34 -2.08
C LYS A 262 -11.89 -8.92 -2.53
N PRO A 263 -12.20 -8.01 -1.60
CA PRO A 263 -12.25 -6.60 -1.95
C PRO A 263 -10.90 -6.20 -2.55
N GLN A 264 -10.91 -5.40 -3.62
CA GLN A 264 -9.69 -4.84 -4.18
C GLN A 264 -9.04 -3.92 -3.13
N LEU A 265 -7.71 -3.88 -3.11
CA LEU A 265 -6.92 -3.00 -2.25
C LEU A 265 -7.39 -1.54 -2.30
N SER A 266 -7.76 -1.09 -3.50
CA SER A 266 -8.27 0.24 -3.82
C SER A 266 -9.73 0.48 -3.40
N LYS A 267 -10.54 -0.56 -3.24
CA LYS A 267 -12.01 -0.47 -3.04
C LYS A 267 -12.45 -0.57 -1.57
N HIS A 268 -11.54 -0.32 -0.64
CA HIS A 268 -11.90 -0.23 0.78
C HIS A 268 -12.63 1.07 1.14
N PHE A 269 -12.73 2.03 0.21
CA PHE A 269 -13.54 3.22 0.35
C PHE A 269 -14.94 2.97 -0.20
N ARG A 270 -15.95 3.10 0.66
CA ARG A 270 -17.35 3.17 0.29
C ARG A 270 -17.87 4.54 0.67
#